data_AF-A0A7K8NAF0-F1
#
_entry.id   AF-A0A7K8NAF0-F1
#
_cell.length_a   1.000
_cell.length_b   1.000
_cell.length_c   1.000
_cell.angle_alpha   90.00
_cell.angle_beta   90.00
_cell.angle_gamma   90.00
#
_symmetry.space_group_name_H-M   'P 1'
#
loop_
_entity.id
_entity.type
_entity.pdbx_description
1 polymer ?
#
loop_
_entity_poly.entity_id
_entity_poly.type
_entity_poly.pdbx_seq_one_letter_code
_entity_poly.pdbx_strand_id
1 'polypeptide(L)'
;MPFWDLQRQLGIDVDRWLLRQSTTQPYGAAAACHAFEREWVACGHGLGQTRARRECQLEYEDFLECMHRTKLAARLKTILDQRNKMIKEGKYTLPDYHKGTEEPRP
;
A
#
# COMPACT_ATOMS: atom_id res chain seq x y z
N MET A 1 -9.23 28.43 8.87
CA MET A 1 -8.25 29.41 8.36
C MET A 1 -8.32 29.36 6.83
N PRO A 2 -8.34 30.50 6.13
CA PRO A 2 -8.34 30.51 4.66
C PRO A 2 -7.00 30.00 4.11
N PHE A 3 -7.05 29.17 3.07
CA PHE A 3 -5.86 28.68 2.37
C PHE A 3 -5.56 29.60 1.18
N TRP A 4 -4.42 30.28 1.20
CA TRP A 4 -3.96 31.17 0.14
C TRP A 4 -3.00 30.41 -0.78
N ASP A 5 -3.46 30.00 -1.96
CA ASP A 5 -2.68 29.19 -2.91
C ASP A 5 -1.68 30.04 -3.74
N LEU A 6 -0.80 30.77 -3.05
CA LEU A 6 0.22 31.63 -3.67
C LEU A 6 1.25 30.81 -4.47
N GLN A 7 1.54 29.58 -4.02
CA GLN A 7 2.48 28.68 -4.70
C GLN A 7 2.02 28.37 -6.12
N ARG A 8 0.73 28.08 -6.31
CA ARG A 8 0.18 27.80 -7.65
C ARG A 8 0.07 29.05 -8.51
N GLN A 9 -0.22 30.21 -7.92
CA GLN A 9 -0.31 31.48 -8.64
C GLN A 9 1.06 31.99 -9.13
N LEU A 10 2.11 31.82 -8.32
CA LEU A 10 3.47 32.26 -8.63
C LEU A 10 4.31 31.18 -9.35
N GLY A 11 3.83 29.94 -9.40
CA GLY A 11 4.55 28.82 -10.02
C GLY A 11 5.77 28.35 -9.24
N ILE A 12 5.81 28.60 -7.93
CA ILE A 12 6.91 28.23 -7.04
C ILE A 12 6.51 26.96 -6.28
N ASP A 13 7.30 25.89 -6.38
CA ASP A 13 7.12 24.66 -5.59
C ASP A 13 7.98 24.72 -4.33
N VAL A 14 7.39 25.11 -3.19
CA VAL A 14 8.07 25.12 -1.89
C VAL A 14 7.91 23.79 -1.17
N ASP A 15 6.69 23.25 -1.16
CA ASP A 15 6.31 22.06 -0.38
C ASP A 15 5.73 20.91 -1.23
N ARG A 16 5.26 21.19 -2.46
CA ARG A 16 4.49 20.23 -3.28
C ARG A 16 5.26 18.97 -3.68
N TRP A 17 6.59 19.06 -3.76
CA TRP A 17 7.46 17.92 -4.06
C TRP A 17 7.45 16.86 -2.96
N LEU A 18 7.14 17.23 -1.71
CA LEU A 18 7.15 16.35 -0.54
C LEU A 18 5.78 15.72 -0.23
N LEU A 19 4.69 16.23 -0.81
CA LEU A 19 3.32 15.88 -0.40
C LEU A 19 2.88 14.47 -0.80
N ARG A 20 3.39 13.93 -1.89
CA ARG A 20 2.97 12.65 -2.47
C ARG A 20 4.17 11.71 -2.54
N GLN A 21 3.96 10.44 -2.25
CA GLN A 21 5.04 9.43 -2.34
C GLN A 21 5.37 9.09 -3.80
N SER A 22 4.42 9.33 -4.70
CA SER A 22 4.45 9.14 -6.14
C SER A 22 5.13 10.28 -6.92
N THR A 23 5.62 11.31 -6.24
CA THR A 23 6.47 12.34 -6.87
C THR A 23 7.86 11.77 -7.19
N THR A 24 8.63 12.54 -7.95
CA THR A 24 10.02 12.21 -8.26
C THR A 24 10.85 12.20 -6.98
N GLN A 25 11.24 11.00 -6.54
CA GLN A 25 12.17 10.82 -5.45
C GLN A 25 13.62 10.87 -5.96
N PRO A 26 14.59 11.26 -5.11
CA PRO A 26 16.01 11.15 -5.46
C PRO A 26 16.35 9.71 -5.86
N TYR A 27 17.20 9.54 -6.88
CA TYR A 27 17.61 8.25 -7.44
C TYR A 27 16.48 7.39 -8.06
N GLY A 28 15.29 7.95 -8.28
CA GLY A 28 14.18 7.20 -8.87
C GLY A 28 13.65 6.09 -7.96
N ALA A 29 13.89 6.18 -6.65
CA ALA A 29 13.38 5.22 -5.68
C ALA A 29 11.85 5.27 -5.64
N ALA A 30 11.20 4.14 -5.91
CA ALA A 30 9.76 4.02 -5.78
C ALA A 30 9.38 3.72 -4.32
N ALA A 31 8.37 4.40 -3.81
CA ALA A 31 7.75 4.03 -2.54
C ALA A 31 7.07 2.65 -2.64
N ALA A 32 6.95 1.95 -1.52
CA ALA A 32 6.34 0.62 -1.47
C ALA A 32 4.90 0.58 -2.04
N CYS A 33 4.15 1.67 -1.86
CA CYS A 33 2.77 1.82 -2.34
C CYS A 33 2.63 2.83 -3.49
N HIS A 34 3.71 3.08 -4.26
CA HIS A 34 3.72 4.08 -5.34
C HIS A 34 2.61 3.84 -6.37
N ALA A 35 2.40 2.60 -6.80
CA ALA A 35 1.41 2.27 -7.83
C ALA A 35 -0.02 2.62 -7.39
N PHE A 36 -0.40 2.20 -6.18
CA PHE A 36 -1.72 2.44 -5.62
C PHE A 36 -1.98 3.94 -5.36
N GLU A 37 -0.99 4.66 -4.83
CA GLU A 37 -1.13 6.10 -4.62
C GLU A 37 -1.30 6.84 -5.95
N ARG A 38 -0.55 6.45 -6.99
CA ARG A 38 -0.66 7.05 -8.32
C ARG A 38 -2.04 6.84 -8.93
N GLU A 39 -2.61 5.64 -8.81
CA GLU A 39 -3.95 5.33 -9.31
C GLU A 39 -5.03 6.10 -8.55
N TRP A 40 -4.95 6.15 -7.22
CA TRP A 40 -5.87 6.91 -6.39
C TRP A 40 -5.84 8.42 -6.72
N VAL A 41 -4.65 8.99 -6.87
CA VAL A 41 -4.48 10.41 -7.25
C VAL A 41 -4.98 10.67 -8.67
N ALA A 42 -4.75 9.75 -9.60
CA ALA A 42 -5.24 9.87 -10.97
C ALA A 42 -6.77 9.81 -11.03
N CYS A 43 -7.40 8.90 -10.27
CA CYS A 43 -8.86 8.82 -10.18
C CYS A 43 -9.46 10.10 -9.58
N GLY A 44 -8.91 10.59 -8.46
CA GLY A 44 -9.43 11.76 -7.76
C GLY A 44 -9.19 13.10 -8.46
N HIS A 45 -8.38 13.12 -9.53
CA HIS A 45 -8.00 14.36 -10.20
C HIS A 45 -9.20 15.02 -10.91
N GLY A 46 -9.58 16.21 -10.46
CA GLY A 46 -10.66 17.01 -11.07
C GLY A 46 -12.08 16.68 -10.61
N LEU A 47 -12.29 15.61 -9.85
CA LEU A 47 -13.63 15.23 -9.33
C LEU A 47 -14.06 16.07 -8.11
N GLY A 48 -13.09 16.57 -7.34
CA GLY A 48 -13.32 17.21 -6.04
C GLY A 48 -13.56 16.18 -4.92
N GLN A 49 -13.38 16.58 -3.66
CA GLN A 49 -13.33 15.63 -2.53
C GLN A 49 -14.63 14.83 -2.33
N THR A 50 -15.79 15.46 -2.55
CA THR A 50 -17.10 14.84 -2.29
C THR A 50 -17.38 13.68 -3.23
N ARG A 51 -17.10 13.86 -4.54
CA ARG A 51 -17.27 12.81 -5.55
C ARG A 51 -16.15 11.78 -5.51
N ALA A 52 -14.89 12.22 -5.36
CA ALA A 52 -13.74 11.33 -5.27
C ALA A 52 -13.88 10.30 -4.14
N ARG A 53 -14.51 10.65 -3.01
CA ARG A 53 -14.78 9.70 -1.92
C ARG A 53 -15.72 8.56 -2.30
N ARG A 54 -16.62 8.75 -3.25
CA ARG A 54 -17.60 7.75 -3.68
C ARG A 54 -17.13 6.99 -4.91
N GLU A 55 -16.60 7.71 -5.89
CA GLU A 55 -16.17 7.13 -7.17
C GLU A 55 -14.81 6.41 -7.04
N CYS A 56 -13.85 7.01 -6.31
CA CYS A 56 -12.50 6.46 -6.14
C CYS A 56 -12.34 5.70 -4.81
N GLN A 57 -13.43 5.09 -4.31
CA GLN A 57 -13.41 4.40 -3.02
C GLN A 57 -12.52 3.15 -3.07
N LEU A 58 -12.55 2.42 -4.17
CA LEU A 58 -11.79 1.17 -4.35
C LEU A 58 -10.28 1.44 -4.32
N GLU A 59 -9.82 2.41 -5.08
CA GLU A 59 -8.41 2.80 -5.16
C GLU A 59 -7.90 3.32 -3.82
N TYR A 60 -8.76 4.02 -3.07
CA TYR A 60 -8.43 4.48 -1.73
C TYR A 60 -8.32 3.33 -0.73
N GLU A 61 -9.22 2.35 -0.80
CA GLU A 61 -9.17 1.16 0.06
C GLU A 61 -7.93 0.30 -0.22
N ASP A 62 -7.54 0.16 -1.49
CA ASP A 62 -6.32 -0.56 -1.89
C ASP A 62 -5.07 0.18 -1.43
N PHE A 63 -5.03 1.51 -1.54
CA PHE A 63 -3.93 2.31 -1.01
C PHE A 63 -3.79 2.17 0.51
N LEU A 64 -4.90 2.20 1.25
CA LEU A 64 -4.90 1.99 2.70
C LEU A 64 -4.49 0.57 3.09
N GLU A 65 -4.91 -0.43 2.32
CA GLU A 65 -4.47 -1.81 2.53
C GLU A 65 -2.97 -1.94 2.31
N CYS A 66 -2.42 -1.34 1.24
CA CYS A 66 -0.98 -1.39 1.00
C CYS A 66 -0.17 -0.77 2.15
N MET A 67 -0.64 0.36 2.71
CA MET A 67 0.02 1.06 3.81
C MET A 67 -0.07 0.32 5.14
N HIS A 68 -1.24 -0.23 5.48
CA HIS A 68 -1.49 -0.83 6.80
C HIS A 68 -1.43 -2.37 6.83
N ARG A 69 -1.56 -3.03 5.68
CA ARG A 69 -1.53 -4.49 5.48
C ARG A 69 -2.47 -5.27 6.40
N THR A 70 -3.59 -4.67 6.80
CA THR A 70 -4.52 -5.25 7.79
C THR A 70 -5.20 -6.50 7.28
N LYS A 71 -5.70 -6.48 6.02
CA LYS A 71 -6.34 -7.63 5.38
C LYS A 71 -5.33 -8.76 5.20
N LEU A 72 -4.11 -8.44 4.75
CA LEU A 72 -3.01 -9.40 4.65
C LEU A 72 -2.66 -10.03 6.01
N ALA A 73 -2.50 -9.23 7.06
CA ALA A 73 -2.20 -9.73 8.41
C ALA A 73 -3.31 -10.65 8.95
N ALA A 74 -4.57 -10.27 8.75
CA ALA A 74 -5.72 -11.08 9.14
C ALA A 74 -5.72 -12.43 8.40
N ARG A 75 -5.46 -12.42 7.09
CA ARG A 75 -5.37 -13.63 6.27
C ARG A 75 -4.20 -14.53 6.69
N LEU A 76 -3.04 -13.95 6.99
CA LEU A 76 -1.89 -14.72 7.48
C LEU A 76 -2.19 -15.39 8.81
N LYS A 77 -2.86 -14.69 9.72
CA LYS A 77 -3.29 -15.25 11.01
C LYS A 77 -4.19 -16.47 10.83
N THR A 78 -5.22 -16.39 9.96
CA THR A 78 -6.13 -17.52 9.73
C THR A 78 -5.43 -18.72 9.10
N ILE A 79 -4.49 -18.49 8.18
CA ILE A 79 -3.66 -19.56 7.58
C ILE A 79 -2.81 -20.24 8.65
N LEU A 80 -2.15 -19.46 9.51
CA LEU A 80 -1.31 -20.00 10.59
C LEU A 80 -2.13 -20.79 11.60
N ASP A 81 -3.30 -20.28 12.00
CA ASP A 81 -4.21 -20.96 12.92
C ASP A 81 -4.69 -22.30 12.32
N GLN A 82 -5.07 -22.31 11.04
CA GLN A 82 -5.49 -23.54 10.36
C GLN A 82 -4.34 -24.54 10.22
N ARG A 83 -3.14 -24.08 9.86
CA ARG A 83 -1.93 -24.92 9.81
C ARG A 83 -1.64 -25.55 11.16
N ASN A 84 -1.68 -24.76 12.24
CA ASN A 84 -1.42 -25.24 13.59
C ASN A 84 -2.44 -26.30 14.05
N LYS A 85 -3.72 -26.16 13.65
CA LYS A 85 -4.74 -27.19 13.90
C LYS A 85 -4.41 -28.49 13.16
N MET A 86 -4.08 -28.43 11.87
CA MET A 86 -3.77 -29.61 11.07
C MET A 86 -2.50 -30.35 11.50
N ILE A 87 -1.49 -29.61 12.02
CA ILE A 87 -0.29 -30.20 12.61
C ILE A 87 -0.64 -30.95 13.90
N LYS A 88 -1.49 -30.37 14.77
CA LYS A 88 -1.95 -31.02 16.00
C LYS A 88 -2.76 -32.28 15.73
N GLU A 89 -3.55 -32.30 14.64
CA GLU A 89 -4.29 -33.47 14.18
C GLU A 89 -3.40 -34.52 13.46
N GLY A 90 -2.13 -34.22 13.20
CA GLY A 90 -1.21 -35.11 12.50
C GLY A 90 -1.44 -35.25 10.99
N LYS A 91 -2.37 -34.48 10.42
CA LYS A 91 -2.75 -34.55 9.00
C LYS A 91 -1.83 -33.77 8.07
N TYR A 92 -1.03 -32.86 8.62
CA TYR A 92 -0.15 -31.99 7.84
C TYR A 92 1.27 -31.98 8.38
N THR A 93 2.23 -32.32 7.51
CA THR A 93 3.66 -32.22 7.77
C THR A 93 4.25 -31.02 7.05
N LEU A 94 5.28 -30.43 7.67
CA LEU A 94 5.97 -29.27 7.12
C LEU A 94 6.88 -29.66 5.97
N PRO A 95 6.82 -28.95 4.83
CA PRO A 95 7.80 -29.07 3.75
C PRO A 95 9.22 -28.73 4.21
N ASP A 96 10.23 -29.30 3.57
CA ASP A 96 11.63 -29.17 3.98
C ASP A 96 12.22 -27.77 3.74
N TYR A 97 11.83 -27.07 2.66
CA TYR A 97 12.16 -25.65 2.47
C TYR A 97 11.65 -24.73 3.59
N HIS A 98 10.56 -25.09 4.27
CA HIS A 98 10.08 -24.33 5.43
C HIS A 98 10.83 -24.65 6.73
N LYS A 99 11.68 -25.68 6.74
CA LYS A 99 12.56 -26.05 7.86
C LYS A 99 13.96 -25.45 7.75
N GLY A 100 14.27 -24.79 6.63
CA GLY A 100 15.56 -24.13 6.40
C GLY A 100 16.69 -25.09 6.02
N THR A 101 16.36 -26.29 5.55
CA THR A 101 17.34 -27.30 5.12
C THR A 101 17.78 -27.17 3.67
N GLU A 102 17.20 -26.24 2.91
CA GLU A 102 17.55 -25.99 1.51
C GLU A 102 18.52 -24.81 1.37
N GLU A 103 19.40 -24.88 0.38
CA GLU A 103 20.32 -23.78 0.06
C GLU A 103 19.52 -22.54 -0.37
N PRO A 104 19.83 -21.34 0.18
CA PRO A 104 19.14 -20.11 -0.19
C PRO A 104 19.38 -19.81 -1.68
N ARG A 105 18.33 -19.34 -2.36
CA ARG A 105 18.50 -18.81 -3.72
C ARG A 105 19.43 -17.58 -3.69
N PRO A 106 20.34 -17.45 -4.67
CA PRO A 106 21.28 -16.33 -4.76
C PRO A 106 20.58 -14.98 -4.94
#